data_AF-A0A7V9AJL3-F1
#
_entry.id   AF-A0A7V9AJL3-F1
#
_cell.length_a   1.000
_cell.length_b   1.000
_cell.length_c   1.000
_cell.angle_alpha   90.00
_cell.angle_beta   90.00
_cell.angle_gamma   90.00
#
_symmetry.space_group_name_H-M   'P 1'
#
loop_
_entity.id
_entity.type
_entity.pdbx_description
1 polymer ?
#
loop_
_entity_poly.entity_id
_entity_poly.type
_entity_poly.pdbx_seq_one_letter_code
_entity_poly.pdbx_strand_id
1 'polypeptide(L)' 'LIGAIIRGDRVIIPRGTDTIRVGDRVIVFALPEAISRMEALFA' A
#
# COMPACT_ATOMS: atom_id res chain seq x y z
N LEU A 1 8.01 2.50 -1.69
CA LEU A 1 7.51 3.54 -0.76
C LEU A 1 5.99 3.47 -0.71
N ILE A 2 5.39 3.37 0.47
CA ILE A 2 3.94 3.46 0.62
C ILE A 2 3.55 4.95 0.61
N GLY A 3 2.77 5.36 -0.38
CA GLY A 3 2.33 6.75 -0.53
C GLY A 3 1.05 7.06 0.23
N ALA A 4 0.06 6.17 0.16
CA ALA A 4 -1.24 6.35 0.81
C ALA A 4 -1.94 5.02 1.07
N ILE A 5 -2.80 5.00 2.09
CA ILE A 5 -3.75 3.91 2.35
C ILE A 5 -5.16 4.49 2.21
N ILE A 6 -5.98 3.87 1.37
CA ILE A 6 -7.40 4.20 1.18
C ILE A 6 -8.21 3.15 1.93
N ARG A 7 -8.96 3.57 2.94
CA ARG A 7 -9.79 2.71 3.79
C ARG A 7 -11.23 3.21 3.78
N GLY A 8 -12.04 2.59 2.93
CA GLY A 8 -13.39 3.08 2.64
C GLY A 8 -13.33 4.44 1.93
N ASP A 9 -13.92 5.45 2.55
CA ASP A 9 -13.96 6.85 2.09
C ASP A 9 -12.80 7.71 2.62
N ARG A 10 -11.90 7.14 3.44
CA ARG A 10 -10.79 7.87 4.07
C ARG A 10 -9.46 7.61 3.37
N VAL A 11 -8.66 8.68 3.26
CA VAL A 11 -7.26 8.63 2.83
C VAL A 11 -6.36 8.81 4.05
N ILE A 12 -5.40 7.91 4.23
CA ILE A 12 -4.45 7.90 5.34
C ILE A 12 -3.04 8.06 4.75
N ILE A 13 -2.29 9.06 5.23
CA ILE A 13 -0.87 9.25 4.89
C ILE A 13 -0.03 8.47 5.92
N PRO A 14 0.64 7.38 5.52
CA PRO A 14 1.33 6.50 6.46
C PRO A 14 2.48 7.21 7.18
N ARG A 15 2.54 7.06 8.50
CA ARG A 15 3.61 7.59 9.37
C ARG A 15 4.63 6.53 9.79
N GLY A 16 4.52 5.32 9.23
CA GLY A 16 5.37 4.16 9.56
C GLY A 16 4.85 3.32 10.73
N THR A 17 3.99 3.86 11.59
CA THR A 17 3.27 3.11 12.63
C THR A 17 1.89 2.62 12.19
N ASP A 18 1.39 3.13 11.06
CA ASP A 18 0.10 2.71 10.51
C ASP A 18 0.16 1.27 9.99
N THR A 19 -0.84 0.49 10.35
CA THR A 19 -0.96 -0.91 9.90
C THR A 19 -1.97 -1.01 8.76
N ILE A 20 -1.54 -1.66 7.67
CA ILE A 20 -2.39 -2.07 6.55
C ILE A 20 -3.34 -3.17 7.05
N ARG A 21 -4.61 -3.08 6.68
CA ARG A 21 -5.67 -4.01 7.06
C ARG A 21 -6.32 -4.62 5.83
N VAL A 22 -6.98 -5.76 6.01
CA VAL A 22 -7.77 -6.40 4.95
C VAL A 22 -8.83 -5.41 4.46
N GLY A 23 -8.95 -5.30 3.13
CA GLY A 23 -9.86 -4.36 2.47
C GLY A 23 -9.27 -2.97 2.20
N ASP A 24 -8.07 -2.67 2.72
CA ASP A 24 -7.37 -1.46 2.35
C ASP A 24 -6.89 -1.50 0.90
N ARG A 25 -6.98 -0.36 0.20
CA ARG A 25 -6.29 -0.15 -1.07
C ARG A 25 -5.05 0.69 -0.80
N VAL A 26 -3.88 0.18 -1.18
CA VAL A 26 -2.60 0.81 -0.86
C VAL A 26 -1.96 1.35 -2.13
N ILE A 27 -1.59 2.63 -2.13
CA ILE A 27 -0.85 3.27 -3.21
C ILE A 27 0.65 3.15 -2.91
N VAL A 28 1.40 2.53 -3.82
CA VAL A 28 2.82 2.26 -3.66
C VAL A 28 3.61 2.80 -4.85
N PHE A 29 4.71 3.48 -4.56
CA PHE A 29 5.74 3.78 -5.55
C PHE A 29 6.82 2.70 -5.50
N ALA A 30 7.09 2.11 -6.66
CA ALA A 30 8.11 1.08 -6.86
C ALA A 30 8.78 1.25 -8.22
N LEU A 31 10.01 0.75 -8.35
CA LEU A 31 10.66 0.60 -9.64
C LEU A 31 9.95 -0.49 -10.46
N PRO A 32 9.92 -0.39 -11.80
CA PRO A 32 9.23 -1.36 -12.65
C PRO A 32 9.61 -2.82 -12.38
N GLU A 33 10.88 -3.08 -12.12
CA GLU A 33 11.42 -4.44 -11.88
C GLU A 33 10.94 -5.03 -10.55
N ALA A 34 10.46 -4.21 -9.63
CA ALA A 34 9.98 -4.62 -8.31
C ALA A 34 8.47 -4.95 -8.30
N ILE A 35 7.72 -4.64 -9.36
CA ILE A 35 6.26 -4.81 -9.41
C ILE A 35 5.87 -6.29 -9.23
N SER A 36 6.49 -7.21 -9.96
CA SER A 36 6.13 -8.64 -9.86
C SER A 36 6.39 -9.22 -8.46
N ARG A 37 7.43 -8.74 -7.77
CA ARG A 37 7.68 -9.15 -6.37
C ARG A 37 6.63 -8.58 -5.42
N MET A 38 6.17 -7.35 -5.69
CA MET A 38 5.13 -6.69 -4.91
C MET A 38 3.79 -7.41 -5.05
N GLU A 39 3.39 -7.84 -6.24
CA GLU A 39 2.15 -8.59 -6.44
C GLU A 39 2.07 -9.85 -5.55
N ALA A 40 3.18 -10.57 -5.39
CA ALA A 40 3.25 -11.75 -4.52
C ALA A 40 3.06 -11.46 -3.02
N LEU A 41 3.28 -10.23 -2.56
CA LEU A 41 3.11 -9.85 -1.15
C LEU A 41 1.65 -9.55 -0.78
N PHE A 42 0.80 -9.30 -1.77
CA PHE A 42 -0.61 -8.92 -1.60
C PHE A 42 -1.59 -9.92 -2.22
N ALA A 43 -1.08 -11.06 -2.73
CA ALA A 43 -1.86 -12.22 -3.18
C ALA A 43 -2.33 -13.05 -1.99
#